data_AF-A0A0A7EF03-F1
#
_entry.id   AF-A0A0A7EF03-F1
#
_cell.length_a   1.000
_cell.length_b   1.000
_cell.length_c   1.000
_cell.angle_alpha   90.00
_cell.angle_beta   90.00
_cell.angle_gamma   90.00
#
_symmetry.space_group_name_H-M   'P 1'
#
loop_
_entity.id
_entity.type
_entity.pdbx_description
1 polymer ?
#
loop_
_entity_poly.entity_id
_entity_poly.type
_entity_poly.pdbx_seq_one_letter_code
_entity_poly.pdbx_strand_id
1 'polypeptide(L)'
;MALSLIGTNPEIKVACVAEVTEGMRTQKIKFSATFTRLDRNAAKDIKRTVQAAMDEVRALSRELIQLTDDDAERKAEIEARINEIDLESENLVRDYLKGWDLKDSGGAAFEFNEDNLEEALRWEPYFKALLDGLFKATGSVREEQRLKN
;
A
#
# COMPACT_ATOMS: atom_id res chain seq x y z
N MET A 1 -20.93 6.88 27.49
CA MET A 1 -19.61 6.71 28.12
C MET A 1 -18.61 6.45 27.00
N ALA A 2 -17.73 7.40 26.71
CA ALA A 2 -16.77 7.31 25.62
C ALA A 2 -15.53 6.54 26.09
N LEU A 3 -15.22 5.43 25.43
CA LEU A 3 -13.94 4.73 25.60
C LEU A 3 -12.87 5.58 24.91
N SER A 4 -12.17 6.40 25.69
CA SER A 4 -11.00 7.14 25.24
C SER A 4 -9.92 6.16 24.79
N LEU A 5 -9.71 6.08 23.48
CA LEU A 5 -8.60 5.36 22.87
C LEU A 5 -7.29 5.91 23.43
N ILE A 6 -6.53 5.04 24.09
CA ILE A 6 -5.19 5.32 24.60
C ILE A 6 -4.28 5.51 23.38
N GLY A 7 -3.83 6.74 23.15
CA GLY A 7 -2.96 7.15 22.04
C GLY A 7 -3.54 8.34 21.28
N THR A 8 -3.28 9.55 21.77
CA THR A 8 -3.84 10.83 21.28
C THR A 8 -3.42 11.25 19.86
N ASN A 9 -2.55 10.49 19.19
CA ASN A 9 -2.10 10.84 17.85
C ASN A 9 -2.98 10.13 16.80
N PRO A 10 -3.76 10.87 15.98
CA PRO A 10 -4.62 10.29 14.93
C PRO A 10 -3.81 9.71 13.77
N GLU A 11 -2.49 9.75 13.85
CA GLU A 11 -1.56 9.33 12.81
C GLU A 11 -0.57 8.30 13.35
N ILE A 12 -0.11 7.42 12.46
CA ILE A 12 0.92 6.42 12.72
C ILE A 12 1.98 6.48 11.63
N LYS A 13 3.24 6.58 12.07
CA LYS A 13 4.41 6.59 11.18
C LYS A 13 4.93 5.17 11.02
N VAL A 14 5.12 4.74 9.77
CA VAL A 14 5.48 3.38 9.38
C VAL A 14 6.70 3.41 8.45
N ALA A 15 7.66 2.51 8.71
CA ALA A 15 8.80 2.32 7.81
C ALA A 15 8.40 1.55 6.54
N CYS A 16 8.68 2.15 5.39
CA CYS A 16 8.41 1.64 4.05
C CYS A 16 9.72 1.40 3.31
N VAL A 17 9.73 0.41 2.40
CA VAL A 17 10.90 0.05 1.60
C VAL A 17 10.44 -0.21 0.18
N ALA A 18 10.80 0.68 -0.74
CA ALA A 18 10.61 0.49 -2.18
C ALA A 18 11.81 -0.28 -2.75
N GLU A 19 11.56 -1.29 -3.58
CA GLU A 19 12.59 -2.04 -4.28
C GLU A 19 12.58 -1.64 -5.75
N VAL A 20 13.53 -0.82 -6.15
CA VAL A 20 13.66 -0.32 -7.52
C VAL A 20 14.71 -1.15 -8.23
N THR A 21 14.34 -1.77 -9.36
CA THR A 21 15.27 -2.54 -10.18
C THR A 21 15.59 -1.78 -11.45
N GLU A 22 16.84 -1.36 -11.61
CA GLU A 22 17.37 -0.73 -12.82
C GLU A 22 18.41 -1.67 -13.47
N GLY A 23 18.03 -2.30 -14.58
CA GLY A 23 18.87 -3.29 -15.26
C GLY A 23 19.18 -4.48 -14.36
N MET A 24 20.46 -4.71 -14.06
CA MET A 24 20.92 -5.79 -13.16
C MET A 24 21.05 -5.37 -11.69
N ARG A 25 20.74 -4.11 -11.35
CA ARG A 25 20.90 -3.60 -9.98
C ARG A 25 19.54 -3.38 -9.34
N THR A 26 19.35 -3.97 -8.16
CA THR A 26 18.19 -3.69 -7.30
C THR A 26 18.64 -2.78 -6.16
N GLN A 27 18.03 -1.60 -6.07
CA GLN A 27 18.22 -0.64 -5.00
C GLN A 27 17.02 -0.65 -4.05
N LYS A 28 17.29 -0.63 -2.74
CA LYS A 28 16.25 -0.49 -1.72
C LYS A 28 16.21 0.94 -1.20
N ILE A 29 15.09 1.62 -1.44
CA ILE A 29 14.85 2.99 -0.99
C ILE A 29 13.99 2.92 0.26
N LYS A 30 14.57 3.28 1.40
CA LYS A 30 13.89 3.28 2.70
C LYS A 30 13.31 4.66 2.97
N PHE A 31 12.07 4.70 3.41
CA PHE A 31 11.39 5.93 3.78
C PHE A 31 10.39 5.67 4.90
N SER A 32 9.85 6.73 5.49
CA SER A 32 8.75 6.61 6.43
C SER A 32 7.49 7.19 5.82
N ALA A 33 6.35 6.53 5.99
CA ALA A 33 5.06 7.06 5.59
C ALA A 33 4.18 7.22 6.83
N THR A 34 3.43 8.30 6.88
CA THR A 34 2.48 8.62 7.95
C THR A 34 1.08 8.34 7.43
N PHE A 35 0.38 7.44 8.11
CA PHE A 35 -0.99 7.07 7.79
C PHE A 35 -1.95 7.51 8.89
N THR A 36 -3.21 7.68 8.53
CA THR A 36 -4.30 7.83 9.49
C THR A 36 -4.39 6.55 10.34
N ARG A 37 -4.44 6.72 11.65
CA ARG A 37 -4.66 5.63 12.59
C ARG A 37 -6.11 5.18 12.47
N LEU A 38 -6.28 3.92 12.11
CA LEU A 38 -7.58 3.30 11.96
C LEU A 38 -8.05 2.74 13.30
N ASP A 39 -9.36 2.82 13.55
CA ASP A 39 -9.95 2.02 14.62
C ASP A 39 -9.87 0.53 14.27
N ARG A 40 -10.12 -0.33 15.26
CA ARG A 40 -9.98 -1.78 15.12
C ARG A 40 -10.90 -2.37 14.04
N ASN A 41 -12.10 -1.82 13.87
CA ASN A 41 -13.07 -2.32 12.91
C ASN A 41 -12.67 -1.88 11.50
N ALA A 42 -12.38 -0.59 11.30
CA ALA A 42 -11.89 -0.05 10.04
C ALA A 42 -10.60 -0.74 9.58
N ALA A 43 -9.65 -0.98 10.50
CA ALA A 43 -8.42 -1.72 10.20
C ALA A 43 -8.69 -3.17 9.75
N LYS A 44 -9.67 -3.83 10.36
CA LYS A 44 -10.05 -5.21 10.00
C LYS A 44 -10.74 -5.25 8.63
N ASP A 45 -11.60 -4.28 8.35
CA ASP A 45 -12.34 -4.19 7.10
C ASP A 45 -11.40 -3.89 5.94
N ILE A 46 -10.53 -2.88 6.07
CA ILE A 46 -9.49 -2.57 5.07
C ILE A 46 -8.59 -3.77 4.82
N LYS A 47 -8.11 -4.42 5.88
CA LYS A 47 -7.28 -5.62 5.74
C LYS A 47 -8.01 -6.73 4.99
N ARG A 48 -9.31 -6.91 5.23
CA ARG A 48 -10.12 -7.91 4.53
C ARG A 48 -10.32 -7.55 3.06
N THR A 49 -10.65 -6.29 2.78
CA THR A 49 -10.85 -5.77 1.43
C THR A 49 -9.60 -5.97 0.60
N VAL A 50 -8.44 -5.53 1.08
CA VAL A 50 -7.22 -5.67 0.26
C VAL A 50 -6.73 -7.11 0.19
N GLN A 51 -6.88 -7.91 1.26
CA GLN A 51 -6.56 -9.34 1.15
C GLN A 51 -7.42 -10.01 0.07
N ALA A 52 -8.71 -9.67 -0.02
CA ALA A 52 -9.59 -10.18 -1.07
C ALA A 52 -9.13 -9.71 -2.47
N ALA A 53 -8.80 -8.43 -2.63
CA ALA A 53 -8.24 -7.90 -3.87
C ALA A 53 -6.92 -8.59 -4.29
N MET A 54 -5.98 -8.82 -3.36
CA MET A 54 -4.74 -9.54 -3.65
C MET A 54 -4.99 -10.99 -4.05
N ASP A 55 -5.94 -11.67 -3.41
CA ASP A 55 -6.27 -13.05 -3.74
C ASP A 55 -7.00 -13.13 -5.09
N GLU A 56 -7.82 -12.13 -5.44
CA GLU A 56 -8.43 -11.97 -6.75
C GLU A 56 -7.37 -11.75 -7.84
N VAL A 57 -6.46 -10.80 -7.66
CA VAL A 57 -5.34 -10.57 -8.59
C VAL A 57 -4.51 -11.84 -8.78
N ARG A 58 -4.20 -12.58 -7.71
CA ARG A 58 -3.48 -13.86 -7.82
C ARG A 58 -4.25 -14.91 -8.62
N ALA A 59 -5.56 -14.99 -8.45
CA ALA A 59 -6.40 -15.91 -9.22
C ALA A 59 -6.40 -15.53 -10.70
N LEU A 60 -6.61 -14.23 -10.98
CA LEU A 60 -6.59 -13.65 -12.31
C LEU A 60 -5.24 -13.82 -13.01
N SER A 61 -4.12 -13.58 -12.33
CA SER A 61 -2.78 -13.79 -12.90
C SER A 61 -2.52 -15.27 -13.21
N ARG A 62 -3.01 -16.20 -12.37
CA ARG A 62 -2.89 -17.64 -12.66
C ARG A 62 -3.71 -18.04 -13.88
N GLU A 63 -4.90 -17.49 -14.02
CA GLU A 63 -5.74 -17.68 -15.19
C GLU A 63 -5.03 -17.13 -16.45
N LEU A 64 -4.50 -15.91 -16.40
CA LEU A 64 -3.78 -15.28 -17.50
C LEU A 64 -2.61 -16.14 -18.02
N ILE A 65 -1.85 -16.79 -17.12
CA ILE A 65 -0.75 -17.70 -17.48
C ILE A 65 -1.24 -18.96 -18.21
N GLN A 66 -2.48 -19.40 -17.94
CA GLN A 66 -3.08 -20.57 -18.56
C GLN A 66 -3.74 -20.26 -19.91
N LEU A 67 -4.03 -18.98 -20.19
CA LEU A 67 -4.66 -18.55 -21.43
C LEU A 67 -3.69 -18.58 -22.61
N THR A 68 -4.21 -19.01 -23.76
CA THR A 68 -3.49 -19.05 -25.02
C THR A 68 -3.69 -17.77 -25.82
N ASP A 69 -2.99 -17.61 -26.94
CA ASP A 69 -3.13 -16.41 -27.79
C ASP A 69 -4.50 -16.31 -28.47
N ASP A 70 -5.24 -17.43 -28.54
CA ASP A 70 -6.61 -17.47 -29.05
C ASP A 70 -7.64 -16.89 -28.05
N ASP A 71 -7.25 -16.69 -26.79
CA ASP A 71 -8.11 -16.19 -25.71
C ASP A 71 -7.99 -14.66 -25.51
N ALA A 72 -7.74 -13.91 -26.58
CA ALA A 72 -7.44 -12.48 -26.53
C ALA A 72 -8.51 -11.63 -25.81
N GLU A 73 -9.79 -11.95 -25.99
CA GLU A 73 -10.90 -11.26 -25.31
C GLU A 73 -10.86 -11.49 -23.79
N ARG A 74 -10.63 -12.75 -23.37
CA ARG A 74 -10.53 -13.10 -21.95
C ARG A 74 -9.29 -12.49 -21.29
N LYS A 75 -8.16 -12.42 -22.02
CA LYS A 75 -6.95 -11.72 -21.55
C LYS A 75 -7.26 -10.23 -21.29
N ALA A 76 -7.94 -9.56 -22.23
CA ALA A 76 -8.32 -8.16 -22.08
C ALA A 76 -9.28 -7.92 -20.90
N GLU A 77 -10.24 -8.82 -20.66
CA GLU A 77 -11.12 -8.75 -19.49
C GLU A 77 -10.36 -8.87 -18.17
N ILE A 78 -9.42 -9.82 -18.08
CA ILE A 78 -8.61 -10.04 -16.90
C ILE A 78 -7.71 -8.82 -16.63
N GLU A 79 -7.07 -8.29 -17.67
CA GLU A 79 -6.25 -7.07 -17.56
C GLU A 79 -7.08 -5.87 -17.10
N ALA A 80 -8.29 -5.69 -17.65
CA ALA A 80 -9.20 -4.63 -17.23
C ALA A 80 -9.59 -4.77 -15.75
N ARG A 81 -9.85 -5.99 -15.28
CA ARG A 81 -10.21 -6.24 -13.87
C ARG A 81 -9.03 -6.02 -12.93
N ILE A 82 -7.82 -6.41 -13.31
CA ILE A 82 -6.61 -6.12 -12.52
C ILE A 82 -6.42 -4.61 -12.41
N ASN A 83 -6.55 -3.87 -13.50
CA ASN A 83 -6.44 -2.41 -13.49
C ASN A 83 -7.50 -1.75 -12.57
N GLU A 84 -8.72 -2.28 -12.52
CA GLU A 84 -9.76 -1.78 -11.60
C GLU A 84 -9.36 -1.99 -10.13
N ILE A 85 -8.82 -3.17 -9.80
CA ILE A 85 -8.33 -3.47 -8.45
C ILE A 85 -7.15 -2.56 -8.06
N ASP A 86 -6.26 -2.26 -9.00
CA ASP A 86 -5.15 -1.34 -8.77
C ASP A 86 -5.65 0.07 -8.47
N LEU A 87 -6.62 0.58 -9.24
CA LEU A 87 -7.27 1.88 -8.99
C LEU A 87 -7.96 1.93 -7.62
N GLU A 88 -8.67 0.87 -7.22
CA GLU A 88 -9.27 0.77 -5.88
C GLU A 88 -8.20 0.84 -4.78
N SER A 89 -7.07 0.16 -4.99
CA SER A 89 -5.95 0.13 -4.05
C SER A 89 -5.23 1.47 -3.96
N GLU A 90 -5.07 2.19 -5.08
CA GLU A 90 -4.55 3.56 -5.12
C GLU A 90 -5.42 4.52 -4.31
N ASN A 91 -6.74 4.50 -4.53
CA ASN A 91 -7.69 5.34 -3.79
C ASN A 91 -7.59 5.07 -2.29
N LEU A 92 -7.45 3.80 -1.90
CA LEU A 92 -7.32 3.42 -0.51
C LEU A 92 -6.01 3.94 0.12
N VAL A 93 -4.88 3.94 -0.62
CA VAL A 93 -3.65 4.58 -0.15
C VAL A 93 -3.85 6.10 -0.03
N ARG A 94 -4.46 6.76 -1.01
CA ARG A 94 -4.72 8.21 -1.00
C ARG A 94 -5.57 8.63 0.21
N ASP A 95 -6.63 7.89 0.51
CA ASP A 95 -7.57 8.22 1.59
C ASP A 95 -6.92 8.19 2.98
N TYR A 96 -5.94 7.30 3.18
CA TYR A 96 -5.31 7.09 4.49
C TYR A 96 -3.92 7.68 4.64
N LEU A 97 -3.21 7.99 3.56
CA LEU A 97 -1.89 8.60 3.61
C LEU A 97 -1.99 10.09 4.02
N LYS A 98 -1.19 10.49 5.01
CA LYS A 98 -1.09 11.87 5.50
C LYS A 98 0.22 12.55 5.14
N GLY A 99 1.24 11.75 4.84
CA GLY A 99 2.50 12.24 4.30
C GLY A 99 3.59 11.18 4.30
N TRP A 100 4.78 11.55 3.86
CA TRP A 100 5.98 10.71 3.95
C TRP A 100 7.22 11.55 4.23
N ASP A 101 8.25 10.87 4.72
CA ASP A 101 9.62 11.35 4.79
C ASP A 101 10.45 10.51 3.80
N LEU A 102 10.39 10.89 2.53
CA LEU A 102 11.24 10.33 1.49
C LEU A 102 12.54 11.15 1.47
N LYS A 103 13.68 10.48 1.42
CA LYS A 103 14.96 11.13 1.16
C LYS A 103 15.52 10.61 -0.15
N ASP A 104 15.97 11.51 -1.01
CA ASP A 104 16.68 11.12 -2.22
C ASP A 104 18.07 10.53 -1.89
N SER A 105 18.77 10.04 -2.91
CA SER A 105 20.12 9.51 -2.77
C SER A 105 21.16 10.55 -2.31
N GLY A 106 20.86 11.85 -2.46
CA GLY A 106 21.67 12.98 -1.97
C GLY A 106 21.36 13.38 -0.52
N GLY A 107 20.34 12.77 0.10
CA GLY A 107 19.89 13.10 1.46
C GLY A 107 18.96 14.31 1.54
N ALA A 108 18.55 14.88 0.41
CA ALA A 108 17.54 15.93 0.36
C ALA A 108 16.17 15.32 0.72
N ALA A 109 15.42 16.04 1.57
CA ALA A 109 14.07 15.66 1.92
C ALA A 109 13.15 15.94 0.73
N PHE A 110 12.43 14.92 0.29
CA PHE A 110 11.29 15.06 -0.60
C PHE A 110 10.05 15.29 0.25
N GLU A 111 9.60 16.54 0.29
CA GLU A 111 8.36 16.90 0.97
C GLU A 111 7.16 16.26 0.25
N PHE A 112 6.20 15.80 1.06
CA PHE A 112 4.95 15.29 0.56
C PHE A 112 4.05 16.42 0.06
N ASN A 113 3.50 16.26 -1.13
CA ASN A 113 2.41 17.08 -1.69
C ASN A 113 1.57 16.20 -2.62
N GLU A 114 0.40 16.71 -3.07
CA GLU A 114 -0.49 15.95 -3.96
C GLU A 114 0.16 15.61 -5.31
N ASP A 115 0.98 16.50 -5.86
CA ASP A 115 1.66 16.28 -7.15
C ASP A 115 2.67 15.11 -7.09
N ASN A 116 3.48 15.07 -6.03
CA ASN A 116 4.46 14.01 -5.79
C ASN A 116 3.76 12.71 -5.38
N LEU A 117 2.58 12.78 -4.76
CA LEU A 117 1.73 11.60 -4.50
C LEU A 117 1.30 10.95 -5.81
N GLU A 118 0.81 11.74 -6.77
CA GLU A 118 0.44 11.21 -8.08
C GLU A 118 1.63 10.57 -8.79
N GLU A 119 2.80 11.21 -8.72
CA GLU A 119 4.02 10.68 -9.32
C GLU A 119 4.47 9.38 -8.65
N ALA A 120 4.44 9.30 -7.31
CA ALA A 120 4.83 8.09 -6.59
C ALA A 120 3.85 6.93 -6.79
N LEU A 121 2.54 7.21 -6.94
CA LEU A 121 1.54 6.18 -7.24
C LEU A 121 1.74 5.61 -8.66
N ARG A 122 2.20 6.42 -9.61
CA ARG A 122 2.58 5.94 -10.96
C ARG A 122 3.82 5.04 -10.95
N TRP A 123 4.63 5.08 -9.89
CA TRP A 123 5.82 4.24 -9.76
C TRP A 123 5.52 3.03 -8.89
N GLU A 124 5.35 1.87 -9.54
CA GLU A 124 5.00 0.59 -8.90
C GLU A 124 5.80 0.27 -7.62
N PRO A 125 7.14 0.46 -7.56
CA PRO A 125 7.91 0.16 -6.34
C PRO A 125 7.50 1.01 -5.12
N TYR A 126 7.15 2.27 -5.35
CA TYR A 126 6.74 3.20 -4.30
C TYR A 126 5.30 2.96 -3.89
N PHE A 127 4.40 2.78 -4.86
CA PHE A 127 3.02 2.40 -4.58
C PHE A 127 2.94 1.14 -3.73
N LYS A 128 3.66 0.08 -4.12
CA LYS A 128 3.71 -1.17 -3.36
C LYS A 128 4.23 -0.97 -1.93
N ALA A 129 5.27 -0.14 -1.76
CA ALA A 129 5.82 0.17 -0.46
C ALA A 129 4.84 0.95 0.44
N LEU A 130 4.05 1.86 -0.14
CA LEU A 130 3.00 2.60 0.56
C LEU A 130 1.82 1.69 0.94
N LEU A 131 1.40 0.82 0.04
CA LEU A 131 0.36 -0.17 0.29
C LEU A 131 0.77 -1.12 1.43
N ASP A 132 2.00 -1.63 1.41
CA ASP A 132 2.59 -2.40 2.51
C ASP A 132 2.66 -1.61 3.82
N GLY A 133 3.00 -0.32 3.73
CA GLY A 133 3.03 0.62 4.84
C GLY A 133 1.65 0.76 5.50
N LEU A 134 0.60 0.88 4.70
CA LEU A 134 -0.78 0.96 5.16
C LEU A 134 -1.19 -0.34 5.88
N PHE A 135 -0.78 -1.52 5.39
CA PHE A 135 -1.04 -2.77 6.11
C PHE A 135 -0.35 -2.83 7.45
N LYS A 136 0.92 -2.43 7.52
CA LYS A 136 1.62 -2.36 8.79
C LYS A 136 0.92 -1.39 9.73
N ALA A 137 0.45 -0.24 9.25
CA ALA A 137 -0.36 0.70 10.03
C ALA A 137 -1.63 0.03 10.60
N THR A 138 -2.33 -0.77 9.80
CA THR A 138 -3.53 -1.52 10.24
C THR A 138 -3.20 -2.64 11.24
N GLY A 139 -2.03 -3.29 11.10
CA GLY A 139 -1.59 -4.41 11.92
C GLY A 139 -0.94 -4.03 13.26
N SER A 140 -0.37 -2.81 13.34
CA SER A 140 0.39 -2.30 14.50
C SER A 140 -0.42 -2.21 15.78
N VAL A 141 -1.76 -2.18 15.68
CA VAL A 141 -2.68 -2.27 16.84
C VAL A 141 -2.43 -3.54 17.67
N ARG A 142 -1.90 -4.61 17.05
CA ARG A 142 -1.63 -5.90 17.70
C ARG A 142 -0.27 -5.96 18.42
N GLU A 143 0.73 -5.18 18.00
CA GLU A 143 2.07 -5.20 18.61
C GLU A 143 2.17 -4.31 19.86
N GLU A 144 1.46 -3.18 19.91
CA GLU A 144 1.41 -2.33 21.12
C GLU A 144 0.77 -3.04 22.34
N GLN A 145 -0.01 -4.10 22.13
CA GLN A 145 -0.60 -4.92 23.21
C GLN A 145 0.31 -6.05 23.72
N ARG A 146 1.20 -6.61 22.89
CA ARG A 146 2.15 -7.65 23.37
C ARG A 146 3.29 -7.10 24.20
N LEU A 147 3.62 -5.82 24.06
CA LEU A 147 4.64 -5.14 24.86
C LEU A 147 4.11 -4.67 26.24
N LYS A 148 2.84 -4.93 26.56
CA LYS A 148 2.19 -4.49 27.82
C LYS A 148 1.68 -5.63 28.72
N ASN A 149 1.96 -6.89 28.39
CA ASN A 149 1.64 -8.05 29.23
C ASN A 149 2.90 -8.73 29.73
#